data_AF-A0A430S2X6-F1
#
_entry.id   AF-A0A430S2X6-F1
#
_cell.length_a   1.000
_cell.length_b   1.000
_cell.length_c   1.000
_cell.angle_alpha   90.00
_cell.angle_beta   90.00
_cell.angle_gamma   90.00
#
_symmetry.space_group_name_H-M   'P 1'
#
loop_
_entity.id
_entity.type
_entity.pdbx_description
1 polymer ?
#
loop_
_entity_poly.entity_id
_entity_poly.type
_entity_poly.pdbx_seq_one_letter_code
_entity_poly.pdbx_strand_id
1 'polypeptide(L)'
;MQTPLLLFVVYSTLINVIVWVRYGDLDSLLSSFYYAYNFLVFWGLQQLIYSSDPRRIFSYLGLVSVALLCTEILLYLLGKGRFFGESRFVGTFNDPNQLAHWILWSVIIVMVMDYTLRRKLGWLSWSALLLGFIILLASASRSGLLGFAAILLAVAFYVTRGRVRLNKTVAERWLIAFVAMLLVSGAVTLVALLSTTEEGTGTLGDRLTEQARFYVNRIQEGIFTGEANLEERGYDRLWKFPEYLLLGAGEGANDRWADRTSFLGEIHSTLAGVAFYYGIPGTALLLFFIVRVWIALPHIWLRFLLLAPLLYSLGTYNLRNTMFWLGMAIMWAAARELRRSVST
;
A
#
# COMPACT_ATOMS: atom_id res chain seq x y z
N MET A 1 -1.75 -20.07 -11.79
CA MET A 1 -1.84 -18.77 -11.07
C MET A 1 -0.55 -17.98 -11.23
N GLN A 2 0.61 -18.62 -11.11
CA GLN A 2 1.90 -17.97 -11.31
C GLN A 2 2.20 -17.60 -12.76
N THR A 3 1.59 -18.29 -13.74
CA THR A 3 1.86 -18.09 -15.17
C THR A 3 1.73 -16.63 -15.64
N PRO A 4 0.64 -15.89 -15.37
CA PRO A 4 0.54 -14.49 -15.79
C PRO A 4 1.62 -13.60 -15.17
N LEU A 5 1.98 -13.85 -13.91
CA LEU A 5 3.04 -13.11 -13.23
C LEU A 5 4.42 -13.45 -13.81
N LEU A 6 4.72 -14.73 -14.06
CA LEU A 6 5.96 -15.14 -14.69
C LEU A 6 6.09 -14.54 -16.09
N LEU A 7 5.01 -14.57 -16.88
CA LEU A 7 4.96 -13.93 -18.20
C LEU A 7 5.16 -12.42 -18.10
N PHE A 8 4.58 -11.75 -17.09
CA PHE A 8 4.84 -10.34 -16.83
C PHE A 8 6.33 -10.09 -16.55
N VAL A 9 6.96 -10.88 -15.68
CA VAL A 9 8.40 -10.76 -15.39
C VAL A 9 9.22 -10.94 -16.66
N VAL A 10 9.01 -12.03 -17.41
CA VAL A 10 9.73 -12.30 -18.67
C VAL A 10 9.56 -11.15 -19.66
N TYR A 11 8.33 -10.65 -19.83
CA TYR A 11 8.04 -9.53 -20.71
C TYR A 11 8.75 -8.25 -20.26
N SER A 12 8.64 -7.89 -18.98
CA SER A 12 9.31 -6.71 -18.41
C SER A 12 10.83 -6.77 -18.55
N THR A 13 11.42 -7.96 -18.35
CA THR A 13 12.85 -8.19 -18.57
C THR A 13 13.23 -8.01 -20.02
N LEU A 14 12.46 -8.55 -20.96
CA LEU A 14 12.74 -8.40 -22.39
C LEU A 14 12.76 -6.91 -22.79
N ILE A 15 11.73 -6.15 -22.41
CA ILE A 15 11.65 -4.72 -22.75
C ILE A 15 12.80 -3.93 -22.12
N ASN A 16 13.11 -4.16 -20.84
CA ASN A 16 14.20 -3.43 -20.18
C ASN A 16 15.59 -3.81 -20.69
N VAL A 17 15.80 -5.07 -21.12
CA VAL A 17 17.05 -5.45 -21.80
C VAL A 17 17.19 -4.72 -23.13
N ILE A 18 16.11 -4.55 -23.91
CA ILE A 18 16.13 -3.74 -25.14
C ILE A 18 16.53 -2.30 -24.83
N VAL A 19 15.95 -1.70 -23.77
CA VAL A 19 16.31 -0.33 -23.33
C VAL A 19 17.76 -0.25 -22.89
N TRP A 20 18.24 -1.19 -22.09
CA TRP A 20 19.63 -1.23 -21.65
C TRP A 20 20.59 -1.34 -22.84
N VAL A 21 20.34 -2.24 -23.81
CA VAL A 21 21.18 -2.37 -25.01
C VAL A 21 21.20 -1.07 -25.82
N ARG A 22 20.07 -0.36 -25.90
CA ARG A 22 19.94 0.85 -26.69
C ARG A 22 20.56 2.10 -26.03
N TYR A 23 20.43 2.22 -24.72
CA TYR A 23 20.77 3.45 -23.99
C TYR A 23 21.90 3.28 -22.96
N GLY A 24 22.40 2.07 -22.73
CA GLY A 24 23.46 1.78 -21.76
C GLY A 24 23.03 1.94 -20.30
N ASP A 25 21.72 2.03 -20.02
CA ASP A 25 21.19 2.35 -18.71
C ASP A 25 21.06 1.14 -17.78
N LEU A 26 21.81 1.14 -16.68
CA LEU A 26 21.78 0.06 -15.70
C LEU A 26 20.51 0.03 -14.86
N ASP A 27 19.83 1.17 -14.68
CA ASP A 27 18.58 1.24 -13.92
C ASP A 27 17.47 0.41 -14.59
N SER A 28 17.51 0.30 -15.91
CA SER A 28 16.62 -0.58 -16.67
C SER A 28 16.80 -2.05 -16.30
N LEU A 29 18.04 -2.53 -16.21
CA LEU A 29 18.32 -3.89 -15.76
C LEU A 29 17.95 -4.09 -14.30
N LEU A 30 18.25 -3.11 -13.44
CA LEU A 30 17.92 -3.15 -12.02
C LEU A 30 16.40 -3.32 -11.81
N SER A 31 15.59 -2.64 -12.62
CA SER A 31 14.14 -2.78 -12.61
C SER A 31 13.70 -4.23 -12.90
N SER A 32 14.34 -4.90 -13.86
CA SER A 32 14.08 -6.33 -14.13
C SER A 32 14.49 -7.24 -12.99
N PHE A 33 15.62 -6.96 -12.33
CA PHE A 33 16.05 -7.71 -11.16
C PHE A 33 15.06 -7.58 -10.00
N TYR A 34 14.49 -6.39 -9.78
CA TYR A 34 13.42 -6.23 -8.79
C TYR A 34 12.22 -7.12 -9.08
N TYR A 35 11.75 -7.22 -10.33
CA TYR A 35 10.62 -8.09 -10.67
C TYR A 35 10.94 -9.58 -10.54
N ALA A 36 12.13 -9.99 -10.98
CA ALA A 36 12.58 -11.37 -10.81
C ALA A 36 12.68 -11.75 -9.33
N TYR A 37 13.33 -10.90 -8.52
CA TYR A 37 13.43 -11.08 -7.07
C TYR A 37 12.04 -11.18 -6.42
N ASN A 38 11.15 -10.25 -6.75
CA ASN A 38 9.81 -10.20 -6.18
C ASN A 38 8.94 -11.40 -6.59
N PHE A 39 9.09 -11.89 -7.82
CA PHE A 39 8.48 -13.15 -8.24
C PHE A 39 9.00 -14.34 -7.44
N LEU A 40 10.31 -14.42 -7.18
CA LEU A 40 10.90 -15.47 -6.35
C LEU A 40 10.41 -15.37 -4.90
N VAL A 41 10.26 -14.17 -4.34
CA VAL A 41 9.67 -13.98 -3.01
C VAL A 41 8.22 -14.44 -2.98
N PHE A 42 7.41 -14.01 -3.96
CA PHE A 42 6.01 -14.44 -4.09
C PHE A 42 5.93 -15.97 -4.15
N TRP A 43 6.71 -16.58 -5.06
CA TRP A 43 6.72 -18.02 -5.30
C TRP A 43 7.24 -18.79 -4.09
N GLY A 44 8.37 -18.37 -3.51
CA GLY A 44 8.98 -19.00 -2.35
C GLY A 44 8.07 -18.99 -1.13
N LEU A 45 7.39 -17.86 -0.85
CA LEU A 45 6.42 -17.80 0.24
C LEU A 45 5.23 -18.73 0.00
N GLN A 46 4.74 -18.83 -1.24
CA GLN A 46 3.70 -19.82 -1.58
C GLN A 46 4.15 -21.24 -1.28
N GLN A 47 5.36 -21.62 -1.71
CA GLN A 47 5.89 -22.95 -1.45
C GLN A 47 6.03 -23.20 0.04
N LEU A 48 6.59 -22.25 0.80
CA LEU A 48 6.76 -22.36 2.25
C LEU A 48 5.42 -22.58 2.96
N ILE A 49 4.37 -21.82 2.60
CA ILE A 49 3.04 -21.97 3.19
C ILE A 49 2.44 -23.34 2.83
N TYR A 50 2.65 -23.83 1.61
CA TYR A 50 2.05 -25.09 1.13
C TYR A 50 2.80 -26.35 1.57
N SER A 51 4.10 -26.26 1.81
CA SER A 51 4.92 -27.36 2.32
C SER A 51 4.88 -27.48 3.84
N SER A 52 4.36 -26.47 4.53
CA SER A 52 4.26 -26.41 5.99
C SER A 52 2.80 -26.41 6.44
N ASP A 53 2.53 -26.37 7.74
CA ASP A 53 1.19 -26.10 8.27
C ASP A 53 0.81 -24.63 7.99
N PRO A 54 -0.15 -24.35 7.08
CA PRO A 54 -0.51 -22.98 6.72
C PRO A 54 -1.01 -22.18 7.93
N ARG A 55 -1.66 -22.85 8.90
CA ARG A 55 -2.21 -22.17 10.07
C ARG A 55 -1.10 -21.64 10.98
N ARG A 56 -0.01 -22.38 11.14
CA ARG A 56 1.16 -21.93 11.90
C ARG A 56 1.84 -20.74 11.23
N ILE A 57 2.10 -20.84 9.92
CA ILE A 57 2.71 -19.74 9.16
C ILE A 57 1.86 -18.47 9.27
N PHE A 58 0.54 -18.59 9.08
CA PHE A 58 -0.37 -17.45 9.21
C PHE A 58 -0.39 -16.83 10.61
N SER A 59 -0.29 -17.66 11.66
CA SER A 59 -0.22 -17.17 13.04
C SER A 59 1.07 -16.38 13.29
N TYR A 60 2.21 -16.88 12.81
CA TYR A 60 3.50 -16.17 12.94
C TYR A 60 3.52 -14.87 12.14
N LEU A 61 3.04 -14.87 10.89
CA LEU A 61 2.97 -13.66 10.08
C LEU A 61 2.12 -12.59 10.74
N GLY A 62 0.94 -12.96 11.26
CA GLY A 62 0.07 -12.02 11.97
C GLY A 62 0.72 -11.44 13.23
N LEU A 63 1.36 -12.28 14.05
CA LEU A 63 2.04 -11.84 15.27
C LEU A 63 3.22 -10.91 14.97
N VAL A 64 4.05 -11.27 14.00
CA VAL A 64 5.21 -10.47 13.56
C VAL A 64 4.75 -9.13 13.00
N SER A 65 3.71 -9.10 12.15
CA SER A 65 3.17 -7.83 11.62
C SER A 65 2.68 -6.90 12.73
N VAL A 66 1.97 -7.42 13.75
CA VAL A 66 1.56 -6.60 14.90
C VAL A 66 2.75 -6.15 15.73
N ALA A 67 3.73 -7.03 15.98
CA ALA A 67 4.94 -6.66 16.72
C ALA A 67 5.70 -5.51 16.03
N LEU A 68 5.85 -5.57 14.70
CA LEU A 68 6.48 -4.51 13.93
C LEU A 68 5.67 -3.21 13.96
N LEU A 69 4.34 -3.26 13.88
CA LEU A 69 3.50 -2.06 14.04
C LEU A 69 3.68 -1.45 15.43
N CYS A 70 3.77 -2.27 16.48
CA CYS A 70 4.06 -1.80 17.84
C CYS A 70 5.46 -1.16 17.92
N THR A 71 6.47 -1.72 17.24
CA THR A 71 7.81 -1.13 17.17
C THR A 71 7.78 0.25 16.51
N GLU A 72 7.08 0.41 15.40
CA GLU A 72 6.95 1.72 14.73
C GLU A 72 6.24 2.76 15.61
N ILE A 73 5.18 2.36 16.32
CA ILE A 73 4.52 3.23 17.31
C ILE A 73 5.49 3.60 18.45
N LEU A 74 6.26 2.64 18.96
CA LEU A 74 7.22 2.90 20.03
C LEU A 74 8.30 3.89 19.55
N LEU A 75 8.81 3.72 18.33
CA LEU A 75 9.78 4.64 17.73
C LEU A 75 9.20 6.05 17.57
N TYR A 76 7.93 6.15 17.17
CA TYR A 76 7.22 7.43 17.10
C TYR A 76 7.08 8.09 18.47
N LEU A 77 6.55 7.36 19.46
CA LEU A 77 6.31 7.88 20.81
C LEU A 77 7.61 8.26 21.54
N LEU A 78 8.70 7.54 21.30
CA LEU A 78 10.01 7.85 21.88
C LEU A 78 10.76 8.95 21.12
N GLY A 79 10.23 9.44 19.99
CA GLY A 79 10.92 10.40 19.12
C GLY A 79 12.24 9.86 18.53
N LYS A 80 12.36 8.53 18.41
CA LYS A 80 13.58 7.85 17.93
C LYS A 80 13.49 7.37 16.48
N GLY A 81 12.31 7.42 15.87
CA GLY A 81 12.19 7.13 14.44
C GLY A 81 12.64 8.31 13.57
N ARG A 82 12.90 8.03 12.29
CA ARG A 82 13.30 9.03 11.31
C ARG A 82 12.10 9.88 10.90
N PHE A 83 12.39 11.11 10.47
CA PHE A 83 11.42 12.04 9.88
C PHE A 83 11.89 12.47 8.50
N PHE A 84 10.94 12.70 7.59
CA PHE A 84 11.17 13.24 6.26
C PHE A 84 10.69 14.69 6.23
N GLY A 85 11.63 15.62 6.00
CA GLY A 85 11.38 17.02 6.32
C GLY A 85 11.16 17.20 7.82
N GLU A 86 10.42 18.23 8.21
CA GLU A 86 10.28 18.63 9.62
C GLU A 86 9.16 17.88 10.37
N SER A 87 8.15 17.35 9.67
CA SER A 87 6.89 16.92 10.29
C SER A 87 6.40 15.51 9.92
N ARG A 88 7.06 14.81 8.97
CA ARG A 88 6.56 13.53 8.45
C ARG A 88 7.30 12.37 9.06
N PHE A 89 6.65 11.62 9.93
CA PHE A 89 7.25 10.41 10.49
C PHE A 89 7.46 9.34 9.43
N VAL A 90 8.67 8.79 9.32
CA VAL A 90 8.99 7.66 8.44
C VAL A 90 9.52 6.44 9.18
N GLY A 91 9.73 6.55 10.50
CA GLY A 91 10.09 5.41 11.32
C GLY A 91 11.42 4.80 10.90
N THR A 92 11.41 3.52 10.49
CA THR A 92 12.59 2.83 9.94
C THR A 92 12.75 2.96 8.43
N PHE A 93 11.82 3.62 7.73
CA PHE A 93 11.78 3.73 6.28
C PHE A 93 12.50 4.98 5.75
N ASN A 94 12.68 5.05 4.44
CA ASN A 94 13.34 6.19 3.77
C ASN A 94 12.37 7.29 3.36
N ASP A 95 11.12 6.95 3.08
CA ASP A 95 10.10 7.88 2.62
C ASP A 95 8.73 7.52 3.23
N PRO A 96 7.89 8.51 3.54
CA PRO A 96 6.57 8.33 4.14
C PRO A 96 5.61 7.47 3.32
N ASN A 97 5.72 7.45 1.99
CA ASN A 97 4.91 6.57 1.16
C ASN A 97 5.37 5.12 1.28
N GLN A 98 6.67 4.85 1.46
CA GLN A 98 7.17 3.48 1.73
C GLN A 98 6.63 2.95 3.05
N LEU A 99 6.66 3.77 4.10
CA LEU A 99 6.04 3.45 5.39
C LEU A 99 4.53 3.20 5.23
N ALA A 100 3.81 4.09 4.55
CA ALA A 100 2.37 3.95 4.33
C ALA A 100 2.01 2.66 3.56
N HIS A 101 2.77 2.31 2.51
CA HIS A 101 2.58 1.05 1.79
C HIS A 101 2.74 -0.16 2.70
N TRP A 102 3.80 -0.14 3.52
CA TRP A 102 4.06 -1.20 4.48
C TRP A 102 2.96 -1.31 5.53
N ILE A 103 2.47 -0.18 6.07
CA ILE A 103 1.33 -0.14 7.01
C ILE A 103 0.10 -0.78 6.40
N LEU A 104 -0.29 -0.39 5.18
CA LEU A 104 -1.48 -0.93 4.52
C LEU A 104 -1.41 -2.46 4.42
N TRP A 105 -0.28 -3.00 3.96
CA TRP A 105 -0.11 -4.45 3.87
C TRP A 105 -0.01 -5.13 5.22
N SER A 106 0.65 -4.54 6.23
CA SER A 106 0.69 -5.10 7.58
C SER A 106 -0.72 -5.22 8.17
N VAL A 107 -1.57 -4.20 8.00
CA VAL A 107 -2.96 -4.25 8.44
C VAL A 107 -3.76 -5.32 7.69
N ILE A 108 -3.65 -5.35 6.35
CA ILE A 108 -4.33 -6.34 5.50
C ILE A 108 -3.91 -7.76 5.89
N ILE A 109 -2.61 -8.02 6.04
CA ILE A 109 -2.07 -9.33 6.42
C ILE A 109 -2.68 -9.75 7.75
N VAL A 110 -2.60 -8.92 8.80
CA VAL A 110 -3.16 -9.28 10.11
C VAL A 110 -4.66 -9.62 10.01
N MET A 111 -5.45 -8.82 9.30
CA MET A 111 -6.89 -9.07 9.11
C MET A 111 -7.18 -10.37 8.37
N VAL A 112 -6.43 -10.65 7.32
CA VAL A 112 -6.60 -11.83 6.48
C VAL A 112 -6.20 -13.09 7.27
N MET A 113 -5.11 -13.04 8.02
CA MET A 113 -4.68 -14.15 8.89
C MET A 113 -5.72 -14.43 9.96
N ASP A 114 -6.15 -13.38 10.66
CA ASP A 114 -7.14 -13.47 11.73
C ASP A 114 -8.43 -14.14 11.23
N TYR A 115 -8.96 -13.65 10.12
CA TYR A 115 -10.16 -14.21 9.53
C TYR A 115 -9.97 -15.63 9.00
N THR A 116 -8.82 -15.93 8.39
CA THR A 116 -8.53 -17.28 7.88
C THR A 116 -8.48 -18.31 8.99
N LEU A 117 -7.89 -17.94 10.13
CA LEU A 117 -7.73 -18.82 11.30
C LEU A 117 -9.01 -18.91 12.15
N ARG A 118 -9.73 -17.79 12.35
CA ARG A 118 -10.80 -17.68 13.36
C ARG A 118 -12.19 -17.40 12.79
N ARG A 119 -12.31 -17.17 11.47
CA ARG A 119 -13.56 -16.77 10.76
C ARG A 119 -14.20 -15.49 11.29
N LYS A 120 -13.42 -14.68 11.99
CA LYS A 120 -13.82 -13.38 12.54
C LYS A 120 -12.60 -12.49 12.69
N LEU A 121 -12.81 -11.18 12.68
CA LEU A 121 -11.81 -10.20 13.10
C LEU A 121 -11.74 -10.19 14.64
N GLY A 122 -10.66 -10.72 15.17
CA GLY A 122 -10.30 -10.70 16.58
C GLY A 122 -9.48 -9.46 16.96
N TRP A 123 -8.99 -9.46 18.20
CA TRP A 123 -8.29 -8.31 18.78
C TRP A 123 -7.05 -7.88 17.98
N LEU A 124 -6.29 -8.83 17.40
CA LEU A 124 -5.13 -8.54 16.56
C LEU A 124 -5.50 -7.65 15.36
N SER A 125 -6.60 -7.96 14.66
CA SER A 125 -7.08 -7.16 13.53
C SER A 125 -7.41 -5.73 13.93
N TRP A 126 -8.10 -5.57 15.07
CA TRP A 126 -8.51 -4.26 15.57
C TRP A 126 -7.31 -3.45 16.08
N SER A 127 -6.37 -4.09 16.76
CA SER A 127 -5.12 -3.46 17.16
C SER A 127 -4.29 -3.04 15.95
N ALA A 128 -4.16 -3.88 14.93
CA ALA A 128 -3.45 -3.53 13.71
C ALA A 128 -4.11 -2.34 12.99
N LEU A 129 -5.45 -2.31 12.88
CA LEU A 129 -6.17 -1.19 12.30
C LEU A 129 -5.90 0.10 13.09
N LEU A 130 -5.97 0.05 14.42
CA LEU A 130 -5.75 1.22 15.26
C LEU A 130 -4.31 1.74 15.16
N LEU A 131 -3.32 0.87 15.36
CA LEU A 131 -1.90 1.22 15.30
C LEU A 131 -1.53 1.72 13.90
N GLY A 132 -1.99 1.02 12.86
CA GLY A 132 -1.76 1.40 11.48
C GLY A 132 -2.34 2.79 11.16
N PHE A 133 -3.53 3.12 11.66
CA PHE A 133 -4.11 4.44 11.45
C PHE A 133 -3.31 5.54 12.15
N ILE A 134 -2.87 5.33 13.40
CA ILE A 134 -2.04 6.30 14.13
C ILE A 134 -0.73 6.58 13.37
N ILE A 135 0.02 5.54 13.00
CA ILE A 135 1.30 5.73 12.29
C ILE A 135 1.07 6.38 10.93
N LEU A 136 -0.01 6.00 10.24
CA LEU A 136 -0.36 6.61 8.97
C LEU A 136 -0.65 8.11 9.12
N LEU A 137 -1.38 8.51 10.18
CA LEU A 137 -1.57 9.90 10.58
C LEU A 137 -0.27 10.58 11.04
N ALA A 138 0.79 9.88 11.41
CA ALA A 138 2.09 10.51 11.62
C ALA A 138 2.87 10.73 10.30
N SER A 139 2.63 9.90 9.27
CA SER A 139 3.43 9.87 8.03
C SER A 139 3.10 10.94 6.98
N ALA A 140 1.90 11.50 7.02
CA ALA A 140 1.35 12.42 6.03
C ALA A 140 1.38 11.90 4.59
N SER A 141 1.11 10.60 4.41
CA SER A 141 0.94 9.99 3.09
C SER A 141 -0.51 10.09 2.58
N ARG A 142 -0.73 10.91 1.55
CA ARG A 142 -2.05 11.07 0.89
C ARG A 142 -2.52 9.78 0.24
N SER A 143 -1.64 9.09 -0.49
CA SER A 143 -1.94 7.78 -1.11
C SER A 143 -2.19 6.71 -0.05
N GLY A 144 -1.46 6.77 1.06
CA GLY A 144 -1.71 5.93 2.23
C GLY A 144 -3.12 6.09 2.79
N LEU A 145 -3.59 7.33 3.00
CA LEU A 145 -4.95 7.62 3.47
C LEU A 145 -6.02 7.09 2.52
N LEU A 146 -5.85 7.27 1.21
CA LEU A 146 -6.78 6.74 0.22
C LEU A 146 -6.86 5.20 0.27
N GLY A 147 -5.71 4.53 0.38
CA GLY A 147 -5.66 3.08 0.59
C GLY A 147 -6.32 2.66 1.90
N PHE A 148 -6.07 3.39 2.99
CA PHE A 148 -6.62 3.07 4.31
C PHE A 148 -8.13 3.27 4.36
N ALA A 149 -8.67 4.29 3.69
CA ALA A 149 -10.10 4.49 3.53
C ALA A 149 -10.77 3.26 2.88
N ALA A 150 -10.12 2.62 1.91
CA ALA A 150 -10.63 1.38 1.32
C ALA A 150 -10.64 0.20 2.32
N ILE A 151 -9.64 0.11 3.21
CA ILE A 151 -9.66 -0.86 4.33
C ILE A 151 -10.87 -0.59 5.23
N LEU A 152 -11.13 0.67 5.58
CA LEU A 152 -12.27 1.05 6.41
C LEU A 152 -13.61 0.70 5.74
N LEU A 153 -13.74 0.95 4.45
CA LEU A 153 -14.94 0.56 3.69
C LEU A 153 -15.10 -0.97 3.65
N ALA A 154 -14.01 -1.73 3.49
CA ALA A 154 -14.06 -3.19 3.54
C ALA A 154 -14.49 -3.71 4.93
N VAL A 155 -13.99 -3.11 6.01
CA VAL A 155 -14.37 -3.43 7.39
C VAL A 155 -15.82 -3.04 7.66
N ALA A 156 -16.25 -1.85 7.25
CA ALA A 156 -17.63 -1.39 7.38
C ALA A 156 -18.59 -2.33 6.63
N PHE A 157 -18.23 -2.75 5.43
CA PHE A 157 -18.99 -3.76 4.68
C PHE A 157 -19.05 -5.10 5.43
N TYR A 158 -17.92 -5.58 5.96
CA TYR A 158 -17.86 -6.81 6.77
C TYR A 158 -18.77 -6.75 8.00
N VAL A 159 -18.79 -5.63 8.73
CA VAL A 159 -19.62 -5.44 9.93
C VAL A 159 -21.10 -5.32 9.57
N THR A 160 -21.46 -4.51 8.57
CA THR A 160 -22.87 -4.21 8.21
C THR A 160 -23.59 -5.37 7.53
N ARG A 161 -22.90 -6.13 6.68
CA ARG A 161 -23.47 -7.32 6.00
C ARG A 161 -23.36 -8.59 6.84
N GLY A 162 -22.71 -8.53 7.99
CA GLY A 162 -22.39 -9.68 8.81
C GLY A 162 -23.59 -10.22 9.59
N ARG A 163 -24.18 -11.34 9.13
CA ARG A 163 -24.77 -12.39 9.99
C ARG A 163 -23.68 -13.10 10.84
N VAL A 164 -22.63 -12.38 11.24
CA VAL A 164 -21.39 -12.92 11.80
C VAL A 164 -21.43 -12.70 13.32
N ARG A 165 -21.17 -13.78 14.07
CA ARG A 165 -20.97 -13.73 15.52
C ARG A 165 -19.68 -12.97 15.82
N LEU A 166 -19.74 -11.64 15.82
CA LEU A 166 -18.76 -10.82 16.51
C LEU A 166 -18.73 -11.26 17.98
N ASN A 167 -17.55 -11.32 18.59
CA ASN A 167 -17.53 -11.17 20.05
C ASN A 167 -17.91 -9.72 20.30
N LYS A 168 -19.23 -9.47 20.43
CA LYS A 168 -19.84 -8.13 20.41
C LYS A 168 -19.07 -7.19 21.33
N THR A 169 -18.76 -7.64 22.53
CA THR A 169 -18.04 -6.87 23.54
C THR A 169 -16.64 -6.41 23.11
N VAL A 170 -15.87 -7.23 22.38
CA VAL A 170 -14.52 -6.85 21.92
C VAL A 170 -14.60 -5.95 20.69
N ALA A 171 -15.42 -6.34 19.71
CA ALA A 171 -15.57 -5.55 18.49
C ALA A 171 -16.17 -4.16 18.78
N GLU A 172 -17.16 -4.08 19.69
CA GLU A 172 -17.74 -2.82 20.14
C GLU A 172 -16.71 -1.94 20.84
N ARG A 173 -15.90 -2.48 21.77
CA ARG A 173 -14.85 -1.69 22.47
C ARG A 173 -13.84 -1.10 21.49
N TRP A 174 -13.35 -1.89 20.54
CA TRP A 174 -12.39 -1.41 19.54
C TRP A 174 -13.01 -0.49 18.49
N LEU A 175 -14.25 -0.74 18.09
CA LEU A 175 -15.00 0.17 17.23
C LEU A 175 -15.21 1.51 17.92
N ILE A 176 -15.60 1.51 19.20
CA ILE A 176 -15.72 2.72 20.02
C ILE A 176 -14.36 3.42 20.11
N ALA A 177 -13.27 2.71 20.40
CA ALA A 177 -11.93 3.30 20.46
C ALA A 177 -11.51 3.92 19.12
N PHE A 178 -11.80 3.24 18.01
CA PHE A 178 -11.50 3.72 16.66
C PHE A 178 -12.35 4.94 16.28
N VAL A 179 -13.66 4.90 16.55
CA VAL A 179 -14.57 6.04 16.34
C VAL A 179 -14.16 7.22 17.22
N ALA A 180 -13.85 6.98 18.49
CA ALA A 180 -13.35 8.01 19.40
C ALA A 180 -12.04 8.63 18.85
N MET A 181 -11.13 7.83 18.33
CA MET A 181 -9.91 8.32 17.67
C MET A 181 -10.21 9.16 16.43
N LEU A 182 -11.14 8.74 15.58
CA LEU A 182 -11.56 9.52 14.41
C LEU A 182 -12.17 10.86 14.84
N LEU A 183 -13.00 10.86 15.88
CA LEU A 183 -13.60 12.08 16.42
C LEU A 183 -12.54 13.01 17.02
N VAL A 184 -11.58 12.46 17.78
CA VAL A 184 -10.45 13.23 18.33
C VAL A 184 -9.59 13.80 17.21
N SER A 185 -9.23 12.99 16.21
CA SER A 185 -8.47 13.46 15.04
C SER A 185 -9.22 14.55 14.27
N GLY A 186 -10.53 14.38 14.07
CA GLY A 186 -11.39 15.38 13.45
C GLY A 186 -11.48 16.67 14.27
N ALA A 187 -11.61 16.57 15.59
CA ALA A 187 -11.65 17.72 16.50
C ALA A 187 -10.31 18.48 16.50
N VAL A 188 -9.18 17.77 16.57
CA VAL A 188 -7.83 18.36 16.46
C VAL A 188 -7.66 19.07 15.12
N THR A 189 -8.15 18.46 14.04
CA THR A 189 -8.11 19.08 12.70
C THR A 189 -8.99 20.32 12.62
N LEU A 190 -10.18 20.30 13.21
CA LEU A 190 -11.05 21.47 13.29
C LEU A 190 -10.42 22.59 14.10
N VAL A 191 -9.84 22.28 15.26
CA VAL A 191 -9.09 23.25 16.08
C VAL A 191 -7.94 23.84 15.26
N ALA A 192 -7.18 23.02 14.57
CA ALA A 192 -6.09 23.44 13.68
C ALA A 192 -6.53 24.40 12.58
N LEU A 193 -7.70 24.18 11.98
CA LEU A 193 -8.28 25.06 10.97
C LEU A 193 -8.77 26.40 11.54
N LEU A 194 -9.27 26.39 12.78
CA LEU A 194 -9.82 27.58 13.45
C LEU A 194 -8.76 28.39 14.20
N SER A 195 -7.65 27.76 14.59
CA SER A 195 -6.55 28.41 15.31
C SER A 195 -5.76 29.33 14.37
N THR A 196 -5.87 30.64 14.61
CA THR A 196 -5.10 31.70 13.92
C THR A 196 -3.73 31.96 14.54
N THR A 197 -3.41 31.32 15.66
CA THR A 197 -2.16 31.53 16.40
C THR A 197 -1.04 30.66 15.84
N GLU A 198 0.04 31.32 15.38
CA GLU A 198 1.23 30.70 14.77
C GLU A 198 2.22 30.16 15.80
N GLU A 199 2.26 30.70 17.02
CA GLU A 199 3.25 30.30 18.02
C GLU A 199 2.62 29.54 19.19
N GLY A 200 2.87 28.23 19.20
CA GLY A 200 2.53 27.34 20.30
C GLY A 200 3.60 27.37 21.38
N THR A 201 3.20 27.14 22.63
CA THR A 201 4.09 27.06 23.81
C THR A 201 4.87 25.74 23.90
N GLY A 202 4.94 24.98 22.79
CA GLY A 202 5.59 23.68 22.72
C GLY A 202 4.80 22.54 23.37
N THR A 203 3.53 22.76 23.73
CA THR A 203 2.69 21.75 24.39
C THR A 203 2.31 20.62 23.43
N LEU A 204 1.81 19.50 23.98
CA LEU A 204 1.30 18.39 23.18
C LEU A 204 0.15 18.84 22.25
N GLY A 205 -0.70 19.75 22.72
CA GLY A 205 -1.80 20.32 21.92
C GLY A 205 -1.28 21.09 20.71
N ASP A 206 -0.23 21.89 20.89
CA ASP A 206 0.40 22.67 19.81
C ASP A 206 0.96 21.74 18.72
N ARG A 207 1.69 20.69 19.12
CA ARG A 207 2.26 19.70 18.17
C ARG A 207 1.19 18.97 17.36
N LEU A 208 0.08 18.59 18.01
CA LEU A 208 -1.04 17.93 17.32
C LEU A 208 -1.74 18.88 16.34
N THR A 209 -1.87 20.15 16.72
CA THR A 209 -2.49 21.20 15.91
C THR A 209 -1.62 21.54 14.70
N GLU A 210 -0.31 21.69 14.89
CA GLU A 210 0.68 21.90 13.82
C GLU A 210 0.70 20.73 12.84
N GLN A 211 0.73 19.50 13.33
CA GLN A 211 0.65 18.31 12.48
C GLN A 211 -0.63 18.34 11.65
N ALA A 212 -1.78 18.63 12.26
CA ALA A 212 -3.05 18.71 11.54
C ALA A 212 -3.08 19.83 10.49
N ARG A 213 -2.52 21.01 10.77
CA ARG A 213 -2.36 22.10 9.77
C ARG A 213 -1.50 21.66 8.61
N PHE A 214 -0.34 21.07 8.88
CA PHE A 214 0.54 20.52 7.86
C PHE A 214 -0.18 19.52 6.96
N TYR A 215 -1.02 18.66 7.55
CA TYR A 215 -1.84 17.72 6.80
C TYR A 215 -2.86 18.39 5.88
N VAL A 216 -3.61 19.36 6.41
CA VAL A 216 -4.60 20.12 5.64
C VAL A 216 -3.94 20.80 4.46
N ASN A 217 -2.82 21.49 4.69
CA ASN A 217 -2.08 22.20 3.65
C ASN A 217 -1.66 21.25 2.52
N ARG A 218 -1.17 20.04 2.86
CA ARG A 218 -0.83 19.03 1.84
C ARG A 218 -2.02 18.54 1.04
N ILE A 219 -3.20 18.42 1.65
CA ILE A 219 -4.42 18.02 0.94
C ILE A 219 -4.83 19.16 -0.01
N GLN A 220 -4.84 20.40 0.48
CA GLN A 220 -5.18 21.59 -0.30
C GLN A 220 -4.23 21.76 -1.49
N GLU A 221 -2.91 21.75 -1.27
CA GLU A 221 -1.90 21.79 -2.34
C GLU A 221 -2.20 20.76 -3.42
N GLY A 222 -2.51 19.52 -3.02
CA GLY A 222 -2.81 18.45 -3.96
C GLY A 222 -4.06 18.68 -4.82
N ILE A 223 -5.06 19.36 -4.28
CA ILE A 223 -6.31 19.68 -4.98
C ILE A 223 -6.12 20.89 -5.91
N PHE A 224 -5.41 21.93 -5.47
CA PHE A 224 -5.27 23.17 -6.22
C PHE A 224 -4.22 23.12 -7.34
N THR A 225 -3.20 22.27 -7.25
CA THR A 225 -2.13 22.16 -8.27
C THR A 225 -2.33 21.00 -9.26
N GLY A 226 -3.57 20.49 -9.41
CA GLY A 226 -3.90 19.22 -10.08
C GLY A 226 -3.07 18.86 -11.33
N GLU A 227 -3.04 19.72 -12.36
CA GLU A 227 -2.29 19.43 -13.60
C GLU A 227 -0.77 19.47 -13.41
N ALA A 228 -0.23 20.50 -12.77
CA ALA A 228 1.19 20.60 -12.46
C ALA A 228 1.66 19.40 -11.62
N ASN A 229 0.84 18.96 -10.67
CA ASN A 229 1.09 17.82 -9.81
C ASN A 229 1.11 16.49 -10.61
N LEU A 230 0.34 16.35 -11.69
CA LEU A 230 0.40 15.18 -12.56
C LEU A 230 1.71 15.15 -13.37
N GLU A 231 2.12 16.29 -13.95
CA GLU A 231 3.39 16.38 -14.69
C GLU A 231 4.60 16.19 -13.76
N GLU A 232 4.58 16.77 -12.56
CA GLU A 232 5.58 16.57 -11.50
C GLU A 232 5.66 15.11 -10.99
N ARG A 233 4.70 14.27 -11.40
CA ARG A 233 4.64 12.83 -11.10
C ARG A 233 4.94 11.95 -12.31
N GLY A 234 5.28 12.54 -13.45
CA GLY A 234 5.62 11.85 -14.69
C GLY A 234 4.42 11.29 -15.47
N TYR A 235 3.19 11.69 -15.14
CA TYR A 235 1.99 11.25 -15.88
C TYR A 235 1.98 11.77 -17.32
N ASP A 236 2.66 12.89 -17.56
CA ASP A 236 2.72 13.57 -18.85
C ASP A 236 3.30 12.71 -19.97
N ARG A 237 4.15 11.75 -19.61
CA ARG A 237 4.66 10.74 -20.53
C ARG A 237 3.56 9.95 -21.25
N LEU A 238 2.41 9.73 -20.61
CA LEU A 238 1.29 8.98 -21.21
C LEU A 238 0.70 9.66 -22.45
N TRP A 239 0.64 11.00 -22.47
CA TRP A 239 0.09 11.75 -23.61
C TRP A 239 1.16 12.41 -24.47
N LYS A 240 2.36 12.66 -23.94
CA LYS A 240 3.49 13.19 -24.72
C LYS A 240 4.15 12.10 -25.58
N PHE A 241 4.14 10.85 -25.15
CA PHE A 241 4.71 9.70 -25.88
C PHE A 241 3.75 8.49 -25.92
N PRO A 242 2.56 8.64 -26.51
CA PRO A 242 1.52 7.60 -26.51
C PRO A 242 1.92 6.32 -27.24
N GLU A 243 2.91 6.38 -28.15
CA GLU A 243 3.44 5.22 -28.86
C GLU A 243 3.95 4.11 -27.93
N TYR A 244 4.48 4.49 -26.76
CA TYR A 244 4.96 3.53 -25.77
C TYR A 244 3.83 2.80 -25.04
N LEU A 245 2.57 3.26 -25.12
CA LEU A 245 1.45 2.54 -24.53
C LEU A 245 1.16 1.21 -25.26
N LEU A 246 1.64 1.03 -26.49
CA LEU A 246 1.42 -0.20 -27.25
C LEU A 246 2.29 -1.35 -26.73
N LEU A 247 3.61 -1.18 -26.75
CA LEU A 247 4.58 -2.25 -26.42
C LEU A 247 5.42 -1.95 -25.17
N GLY A 248 5.35 -0.74 -24.63
CA GLY A 248 6.12 -0.32 -23.48
C GLY A 248 7.39 0.43 -23.86
N ALA A 249 7.71 1.43 -23.04
CA ALA A 249 8.93 2.22 -23.18
C ALA A 249 10.17 1.57 -22.55
N GLY A 250 9.95 0.57 -21.68
CA GLY A 250 10.90 0.10 -20.67
C GLY A 250 11.13 1.11 -19.55
N GLU A 251 11.42 0.59 -18.37
CA GLU A 251 11.59 1.35 -17.14
C GLU A 251 13.06 1.72 -16.97
N GLY A 252 13.37 2.99 -16.66
CA GLY A 252 14.77 3.49 -16.62
C GLY A 252 15.07 4.45 -17.79
N ALA A 253 16.34 4.81 -17.98
CA ALA A 253 16.88 5.72 -19.01
C ALA A 253 16.06 7.02 -19.18
N ASN A 254 15.62 7.62 -18.08
CA ASN A 254 14.59 8.67 -18.10
C ASN A 254 15.02 9.94 -18.87
N ASP A 255 16.32 10.18 -19.02
CA ASP A 255 16.86 11.34 -19.74
C ASP A 255 16.41 11.40 -21.21
N ARG A 256 16.00 10.26 -21.80
CA ARG A 256 15.48 10.22 -23.18
C ARG A 256 14.18 11.00 -23.39
N TRP A 257 13.52 11.45 -22.32
CA TRP A 257 12.30 12.25 -22.38
C TRP A 257 12.50 13.73 -22.01
N ALA A 258 13.73 14.13 -21.67
CA ALA A 258 14.02 15.46 -21.13
C ALA A 258 13.62 16.63 -22.03
N ASP A 259 13.54 16.42 -23.34
CA ASP A 259 13.12 17.46 -24.29
C ASP A 259 11.64 17.87 -24.15
N ARG A 260 10.80 17.02 -23.53
CA ARG A 260 9.34 17.25 -23.45
C ARG A 260 8.75 17.10 -22.06
N THR A 261 9.51 16.56 -21.10
CA THR A 261 9.05 16.31 -19.73
C THR A 261 9.94 17.05 -18.73
N SER A 262 9.32 17.75 -17.78
CA SER A 262 10.03 18.43 -16.69
C SER A 262 10.49 17.47 -15.60
N PHE A 263 9.75 16.38 -15.38
CA PHE A 263 10.08 15.37 -14.38
C PHE A 263 10.82 14.19 -15.01
N LEU A 264 12.06 13.96 -14.57
CA LEU A 264 12.94 12.88 -15.05
C LEU A 264 12.99 11.68 -14.10
N GLY A 265 12.17 11.66 -13.05
CA GLY A 265 12.09 10.51 -12.14
C GLY A 265 11.23 9.36 -12.66
N GLU A 266 11.08 8.33 -11.83
CA GLU A 266 10.13 7.23 -12.06
C GLU A 266 8.69 7.75 -12.00
N ILE A 267 7.82 7.30 -12.92
CA ILE A 267 6.40 7.63 -12.86
C ILE A 267 5.86 7.21 -11.50
N HIS A 268 5.35 8.16 -10.72
CA HIS A 268 4.97 7.95 -9.33
C HIS A 268 3.70 7.09 -9.16
N SER A 269 3.17 6.42 -10.18
CA SER A 269 1.96 5.61 -10.10
C SER A 269 2.23 4.26 -10.71
N THR A 270 1.94 3.19 -9.98
CA THR A 270 2.13 1.83 -10.47
C THR A 270 1.32 1.57 -11.75
N LEU A 271 0.06 2.00 -11.80
CA LEU A 271 -0.79 1.74 -12.96
C LEU A 271 -0.33 2.54 -14.18
N ALA A 272 -0.01 3.82 -14.00
CA ALA A 272 0.51 4.66 -15.08
C ALA A 272 1.90 4.20 -15.53
N GLY A 273 2.77 3.86 -14.57
CA GLY A 273 4.11 3.36 -14.81
C GLY A 273 4.10 2.06 -15.61
N VAL A 274 3.30 1.07 -15.21
CA VAL A 274 3.21 -0.19 -15.98
C VAL A 274 2.62 0.03 -17.37
N ALA A 275 1.57 0.86 -17.48
CA ALA A 275 0.98 1.20 -18.77
C ALA A 275 2.00 1.84 -19.72
N PHE A 276 2.85 2.72 -19.19
CA PHE A 276 3.87 3.40 -19.99
C PHE A 276 5.09 2.53 -20.26
N TYR A 277 5.65 1.89 -19.23
CA TYR A 277 6.90 1.12 -19.33
C TYR A 277 6.72 -0.22 -20.03
N TYR A 278 5.54 -0.86 -19.91
CA TYR A 278 5.31 -2.21 -20.43
C TYR A 278 4.09 -2.32 -21.35
N GLY A 279 3.46 -1.20 -21.68
CA GLY A 279 2.38 -1.13 -22.66
C GLY A 279 1.18 -1.99 -22.31
N ILE A 280 0.34 -2.25 -23.32
CA ILE A 280 -0.84 -3.11 -23.21
C ILE A 280 -0.47 -4.53 -22.74
N PRO A 281 0.57 -5.22 -23.29
CA PRO A 281 0.86 -6.60 -22.90
C PRO A 281 1.25 -6.72 -21.42
N GLY A 282 2.17 -5.89 -20.93
CA GLY A 282 2.59 -5.93 -19.53
C GLY A 282 1.46 -5.57 -18.58
N THR A 283 0.68 -4.54 -18.92
CA THR A 283 -0.50 -4.14 -18.13
C THR A 283 -1.54 -5.25 -18.06
N ALA A 284 -1.86 -5.88 -19.19
CA ALA A 284 -2.83 -6.97 -19.24
C ALA A 284 -2.37 -8.18 -18.40
N LEU A 285 -1.09 -8.55 -18.46
CA LEU A 285 -0.54 -9.66 -17.68
C LEU A 285 -0.60 -9.38 -16.16
N LEU A 286 -0.22 -8.17 -15.73
CA LEU A 286 -0.29 -7.77 -14.33
C LEU A 286 -1.73 -7.70 -13.83
N LEU A 287 -2.62 -7.06 -14.58
CA LEU A 287 -4.05 -6.98 -14.22
C LEU A 287 -4.68 -8.37 -14.19
N PHE A 288 -4.35 -9.25 -15.14
CA PHE A 288 -4.84 -10.61 -15.13
C PHE A 288 -4.36 -11.36 -13.88
N PHE A 289 -3.11 -11.21 -13.46
CA PHE A 289 -2.63 -11.75 -12.18
C PHE A 289 -3.43 -11.22 -10.98
N ILE A 290 -3.63 -9.90 -10.88
CA ILE A 290 -4.38 -9.28 -9.78
C ILE A 290 -5.83 -9.79 -9.74
N VAL A 291 -6.51 -9.82 -10.89
CA VAL A 291 -7.88 -10.31 -11.04
C VAL A 291 -7.99 -11.79 -10.65
N ARG A 292 -6.98 -12.61 -10.97
CA ARG A 292 -6.94 -14.01 -10.54
C ARG A 292 -6.90 -14.14 -9.01
N VAL A 293 -6.14 -13.30 -8.31
CA VAL A 293 -6.13 -13.27 -6.84
C VAL A 293 -7.47 -12.79 -6.30
N TRP A 294 -8.02 -11.73 -6.88
CA TRP A 294 -9.33 -11.18 -6.50
C TRP A 294 -10.46 -12.21 -6.57
N ILE A 295 -10.59 -12.92 -7.70
CA ILE A 295 -11.65 -13.92 -7.91
C ILE A 295 -11.45 -15.15 -7.01
N ALA A 296 -10.20 -15.48 -6.66
CA ALA A 296 -9.91 -16.60 -5.77
C ALA A 296 -10.44 -16.38 -4.35
N LEU A 297 -10.53 -15.14 -3.87
CA LEU A 297 -11.05 -14.84 -2.54
C LEU A 297 -12.56 -15.17 -2.45
N PRO A 298 -12.98 -16.03 -1.50
CA PRO A 298 -14.36 -16.48 -1.42
C PRO A 298 -15.31 -15.43 -0.81
N HIS A 299 -14.79 -14.55 0.06
CA HIS A 299 -15.60 -13.52 0.71
C HIS A 299 -15.37 -12.14 0.07
N ILE A 300 -16.46 -11.44 -0.26
CA ILE A 300 -16.41 -10.14 -0.95
C ILE A 300 -15.65 -9.05 -0.18
N TRP A 301 -15.72 -9.03 1.15
CA TRP A 301 -15.02 -8.04 1.96
C TRP A 301 -13.49 -8.22 1.89
N LEU A 302 -12.99 -9.46 1.76
CA LEU A 302 -11.57 -9.73 1.49
C LEU A 302 -11.14 -9.19 0.12
N ARG A 303 -12.05 -9.20 -0.86
CA ARG A 303 -11.80 -8.59 -2.17
C ARG A 303 -11.67 -7.09 -2.02
N PHE A 304 -12.57 -6.44 -1.27
CA PHE A 304 -12.46 -5.01 -0.99
C PHE A 304 -11.17 -4.61 -0.27
N LEU A 305 -10.58 -5.49 0.58
CA LEU A 305 -9.25 -5.23 1.12
C LEU A 305 -8.17 -5.08 0.04
N LEU A 306 -8.27 -5.77 -1.11
CA LEU A 306 -7.33 -5.59 -2.22
C LEU A 306 -7.49 -4.23 -2.93
N LEU A 307 -8.60 -3.51 -2.74
CA LEU A 307 -8.73 -2.16 -3.29
C LEU A 307 -7.78 -1.19 -2.59
N ALA A 308 -7.41 -1.42 -1.34
CA ALA A 308 -6.50 -0.56 -0.59
C ALA A 308 -5.13 -0.38 -1.27
N PRO A 309 -4.35 -1.44 -1.57
CA PRO A 309 -3.10 -1.29 -2.29
C PRO A 309 -3.30 -0.80 -3.73
N LEU A 310 -4.42 -1.09 -4.39
CA LEU A 310 -4.70 -0.60 -5.76
C LEU A 310 -5.00 0.90 -5.80
N LEU A 311 -5.76 1.42 -4.84
CA LEU A 311 -6.02 2.85 -4.73
C LEU A 311 -4.76 3.61 -4.29
N TYR A 312 -3.98 3.05 -3.37
CA TYR A 312 -2.65 3.56 -3.03
C TYR A 312 -1.77 3.69 -4.29
N SER A 313 -1.82 2.68 -5.16
CA SER A 313 -1.04 2.58 -6.41
C SER A 313 -1.33 3.67 -7.44
N LEU A 314 -2.42 4.43 -7.29
CA LEU A 314 -2.74 5.58 -8.16
C LEU A 314 -1.79 6.76 -7.92
N GLY A 315 -1.26 6.90 -6.70
CA GLY A 315 -0.41 8.03 -6.35
C GLY A 315 1.00 7.65 -5.89
N THR A 316 1.32 6.36 -5.87
CA THR A 316 2.68 5.89 -5.55
C THR A 316 3.03 4.64 -6.36
N TYR A 317 4.28 4.55 -6.81
CA TYR A 317 4.83 3.36 -7.44
C TYR A 317 5.27 2.33 -6.38
N ASN A 318 4.86 1.08 -6.52
CA ASN A 318 5.08 0.06 -5.49
C ASN A 318 5.41 -1.35 -5.99
N LEU A 319 5.52 -1.58 -7.30
CA LEU A 319 5.83 -2.93 -7.80
C LEU A 319 7.26 -3.37 -7.52
N ARG A 320 8.19 -2.43 -7.29
CA ARG A 320 9.53 -2.78 -6.80
C ARG A 320 9.52 -3.16 -5.31
N ASN A 321 8.49 -2.79 -4.56
CA ASN A 321 8.41 -3.05 -3.13
C ASN A 321 7.91 -4.47 -2.84
N THR A 322 8.75 -5.25 -2.16
CA THR A 322 8.49 -6.65 -1.76
C THR A 322 7.18 -6.86 -1.02
N MET A 323 6.72 -5.87 -0.25
CA MET A 323 5.52 -6.01 0.57
C MET A 323 4.25 -6.21 -0.26
N PHE A 324 4.20 -5.65 -1.47
CA PHE A 324 3.11 -5.90 -2.41
C PHE A 324 3.01 -7.39 -2.74
N TRP A 325 4.14 -8.02 -3.05
CA TRP A 325 4.21 -9.41 -3.48
C TRP A 325 3.98 -10.39 -2.32
N LEU A 326 4.50 -10.07 -1.12
CA LEU A 326 4.19 -10.81 0.10
C LEU A 326 2.69 -10.79 0.39
N GLY A 327 2.08 -9.61 0.33
CA GLY A 327 0.65 -9.42 0.52
C GLY A 327 -0.19 -10.23 -0.48
N MET A 328 0.14 -10.15 -1.77
CA MET A 328 -0.55 -10.92 -2.83
C MET A 328 -0.41 -12.44 -2.63
N ALA A 329 0.76 -12.91 -2.20
CA ALA A 329 0.99 -14.31 -1.87
C ALA A 329 0.10 -14.74 -0.69
N ILE A 330 0.11 -13.98 0.40
CA ILE A 330 -0.69 -14.27 1.60
C ILE A 330 -2.19 -14.32 1.27
N MET A 331 -2.67 -13.36 0.46
CA MET A 331 -4.07 -13.31 0.01
C MET A 331 -4.47 -14.55 -0.80
N TRP A 332 -3.61 -14.98 -1.71
CA TRP A 332 -3.86 -16.19 -2.49
C TRP A 332 -3.82 -17.47 -1.62
N ALA A 333 -2.87 -17.58 -0.70
CA ALA A 333 -2.80 -18.72 0.20
C ALA A 333 -4.02 -18.77 1.13
N ALA A 334 -4.45 -17.62 1.67
CA ALA A 334 -5.66 -17.50 2.46
C ALA A 334 -6.90 -17.91 1.68
N ALA A 335 -7.02 -17.51 0.41
CA ALA A 335 -8.13 -17.92 -0.45
C ALA A 335 -8.25 -19.45 -0.56
N ARG A 336 -7.12 -20.16 -0.68
CA ARG A 336 -7.09 -21.63 -0.75
C ARG A 336 -7.53 -22.27 0.57
N GLU A 337 -7.01 -21.80 1.70
CA GLU A 337 -7.36 -22.31 3.02
C GLU A 337 -8.83 -22.04 3.38
N LEU A 338 -9.33 -20.85 3.03
CA LEU A 338 -10.72 -20.48 3.25
C LEU A 338 -11.70 -21.36 2.47
N ARG A 339 -11.32 -21.83 1.27
CA ARG A 339 -12.13 -22.74 0.44
C ARG A 339 -12.07 -24.18 0.92
N ARG A 340 -10.89 -24.65 1.37
CA ARG A 340 -10.70 -26.02 1.89
C ARG A 340 -11.62 -26.34 3.08
N SER A 341 -11.82 -25.37 3.96
CA SER A 341 -12.69 -25.54 5.14
C SER A 341 -14.20 -25.53 4.82
N VAL A 342 -14.60 -25.21 3.59
CA VAL A 342 -16.02 -25.21 3.17
C VAL A 342 -16.38 -26.57 2.55
N SER A 343 -15.38 -27.31 2.07
CA SER A 343 -15.53 -28.67 1.52
C SER A 343 -15.40 -29.79 2.56
N THR A 344 -15.15 -29.43 3.83
CA THR A 344 -15.10 -30.32 5.00
C THR A 344 -16.22 -29.92 5.94
#